data_AF-A0AAW1H6U9-F1
#
_entry.id   AF-A0AAW1H6U9-F1
#
_cell.length_a   1.000
_cell.length_b   1.000
_cell.length_c   1.000
_cell.angle_alpha   90.00
_cell.angle_beta   90.00
_cell.angle_gamma   90.00
#
_symmetry.space_group_name_H-M   'P 1'
#
loop_
_entity.id
_entity.type
_entity.pdbx_description
1 polymer ?
#
loop_
_entity_poly.entity_id
_entity_poly.type
_entity_poly.pdbx_seq_one_letter_code
_entity_poly.pdbx_strand_id
1 'polypeptide(L)'
;MEFKIIPLMDTLTTIIFLLLTLFFTATKIVAVQFVVAQSLSKSNELQKCENGLGTTCGSSIYQHVFESGKEVSKECCSRLMTVGKDCHDLLTEVTIVYKRTPEKKAKEIWYKNDKAWEDCKKSAAPSPRGSNELKNCENGLGVKCGHLIYQHVFKSKKEVSKECCRRLLSIGKDCHDLLTEVTIVYKRLTEKHAKEIWHRNDKVWEECQED
;
A
#
# COMPACT_ATOMS: atom_id res chain seq x y z
N MET A 1 -50.89 47.64 40.24
CA MET A 1 -50.87 46.69 39.11
C MET A 1 -49.41 46.51 38.73
N GLU A 2 -48.73 45.51 39.31
CA GLU A 2 -47.33 45.22 38.99
C GLU A 2 -47.30 44.10 37.93
N PHE A 3 -46.73 44.40 36.77
CA PHE A 3 -46.54 43.43 35.69
C PHE A 3 -45.33 42.54 36.00
N LYS A 4 -45.57 41.24 36.13
CA LYS A 4 -44.57 40.20 36.40
C LYS A 4 -43.74 39.91 35.13
N ILE A 5 -42.68 40.70 34.90
CA ILE A 5 -41.70 40.48 33.83
C ILE A 5 -40.57 39.59 34.36
N ILE A 6 -40.82 38.29 34.57
CA ILE A 6 -39.80 37.37 35.11
C ILE A 6 -39.65 36.02 34.35
N PRO A 7 -40.60 35.48 33.56
CA PRO A 7 -40.39 34.12 33.00
C PRO A 7 -39.58 34.06 31.68
N LEU A 8 -39.34 35.19 31.00
CA LEU A 8 -38.72 35.20 29.66
C LEU A 8 -37.18 35.19 29.69
N MET A 9 -36.56 35.75 30.74
CA MET A 9 -35.10 35.80 30.88
C MET A 9 -34.51 34.43 31.25
N ASP A 10 -35.22 33.66 32.08
CA ASP A 10 -34.79 32.32 32.51
C ASP A 10 -34.89 31.29 31.38
N THR A 11 -35.92 31.42 30.53
CA THR A 11 -36.11 30.54 29.36
C THR A 11 -35.05 30.78 28.30
N LEU A 12 -34.71 32.04 27.99
CA LEU A 12 -33.64 32.38 27.05
C LEU A 12 -32.28 31.88 27.53
N THR A 13 -31.97 32.08 28.82
CA THR A 13 -30.71 31.64 29.43
C THR A 13 -30.60 30.11 29.38
N THR A 14 -31.67 29.39 29.70
CA THR A 14 -31.74 27.92 29.61
C THR A 14 -31.51 27.41 28.19
N ILE A 15 -32.13 28.06 27.20
CA ILE A 15 -31.95 27.72 25.77
C ILE A 15 -30.50 27.92 25.35
N ILE A 16 -29.86 29.03 25.74
CA ILE A 16 -28.45 29.31 25.42
C ILE A 16 -27.54 28.24 26.04
N PHE A 17 -27.75 27.87 27.31
CA PHE A 17 -26.98 26.79 27.94
C PHE A 17 -27.16 25.45 27.21
N LEU A 18 -28.38 25.09 26.82
CA LEU A 18 -28.64 23.87 26.04
C LEU A 18 -27.93 23.89 24.68
N LEU A 19 -27.98 25.01 23.95
CA LEU A 19 -27.28 25.15 22.67
C LEU A 19 -25.75 25.06 22.81
N LEU A 20 -25.19 25.68 23.85
CA LEU A 20 -23.75 25.59 24.13
C LEU A 20 -23.34 24.14 24.47
N THR A 21 -24.09 23.44 25.33
CA THR A 21 -23.78 22.04 25.65
C THR A 21 -23.89 21.12 24.42
N LEU A 22 -24.88 21.33 23.55
CA LEU A 22 -25.01 20.62 22.28
C LEU A 22 -23.82 20.89 21.35
N PHE A 23 -23.39 22.15 21.26
CA PHE A 23 -22.23 22.53 20.44
C PHE A 23 -20.92 21.88 20.95
N PHE A 24 -20.67 21.93 22.25
CA PHE A 24 -19.47 21.32 22.85
C PHE A 24 -19.47 19.78 22.73
N THR A 25 -20.62 19.14 22.89
CA THR A 25 -20.73 17.68 22.72
C THR A 25 -20.56 17.27 21.27
N ALA A 26 -21.18 17.98 20.31
CA ALA A 26 -21.01 17.74 18.88
C ALA A 26 -19.54 17.89 18.44
N THR A 27 -18.86 18.95 18.91
CA THR A 27 -17.44 19.19 18.61
C THR A 27 -16.56 18.03 19.10
N LYS A 28 -16.81 17.53 20.32
CA LYS A 28 -16.09 16.36 20.87
C LYS A 28 -16.33 15.10 20.04
N ILE A 29 -17.57 14.86 19.60
CA ILE A 29 -17.90 13.68 18.78
C ILE A 29 -17.13 13.72 17.46
N VAL A 30 -17.12 14.86 16.76
CA VAL A 30 -16.40 15.00 15.49
C VAL A 30 -14.89 14.79 15.68
N ALA A 31 -14.30 15.34 16.73
CA ALA A 31 -12.89 15.13 17.05
C ALA A 31 -12.56 13.65 17.30
N VAL A 32 -13.41 12.94 18.06
CA VAL A 32 -13.25 11.50 18.30
C VAL A 32 -13.37 10.70 17.00
N GLN A 33 -14.38 10.98 16.18
CA GLN A 33 -14.58 10.30 14.89
C GLN A 33 -13.36 10.49 13.97
N PHE A 34 -12.80 11.69 13.92
CA PHE A 34 -11.60 11.98 13.14
C PHE A 34 -10.37 11.20 13.63
N VAL A 35 -10.14 11.16 14.94
CA VAL A 35 -9.04 10.39 15.54
C VAL A 35 -9.20 8.89 15.27
N VAL A 36 -10.42 8.36 15.38
CA VAL A 36 -10.73 6.95 15.06
C VAL A 36 -10.51 6.66 13.57
N ALA A 37 -10.90 7.57 12.67
CA ALA A 37 -10.67 7.39 11.23
C ALA A 37 -9.16 7.37 10.90
N GLN A 38 -8.37 8.24 11.51
CA GLN A 38 -6.92 8.25 11.32
C GLN A 38 -6.26 6.96 11.84
N SER A 39 -6.66 6.48 13.01
CA SER A 39 -6.09 5.25 13.58
C SER A 39 -6.41 4.02 12.72
N LEU A 40 -7.63 3.93 12.19
CA LEU A 40 -8.05 2.87 11.25
C LEU A 40 -7.28 2.95 9.93
N SER A 41 -7.03 4.16 9.41
CA SER A 41 -6.22 4.33 8.20
C SER A 41 -4.80 3.82 8.43
N LYS A 42 -4.15 4.27 9.51
CA LYS A 42 -2.78 3.88 9.86
C LYS A 42 -2.67 2.38 10.14
N SER A 43 -3.67 1.76 10.78
CA SER A 43 -3.67 0.30 11.01
C SER A 43 -3.79 -0.50 9.71
N ASN A 44 -4.61 -0.03 8.76
CA ASN A 44 -4.75 -0.69 7.47
C ASN A 44 -3.47 -0.58 6.62
N GLU A 45 -2.79 0.56 6.66
CA GLU A 45 -1.50 0.76 6.00
C GLU A 45 -0.42 -0.13 6.63
N LEU A 46 -0.33 -0.15 7.96
CA LEU A 46 0.59 -1.01 8.69
C LEU A 46 0.41 -2.48 8.30
N GLN A 47 -0.83 -2.97 8.32
CA GLN A 47 -1.13 -4.36 7.96
C GLN A 47 -0.74 -4.70 6.52
N LYS A 48 -0.92 -3.76 5.57
CA LYS A 48 -0.47 -3.94 4.19
C LYS A 48 1.06 -4.05 4.11
N CYS A 49 1.78 -3.22 4.85
CA CYS A 49 3.24 -3.25 4.90
C CYS A 49 3.77 -4.57 5.49
N GLU A 50 3.21 -5.00 6.63
CA GLU A 50 3.56 -6.26 7.29
C GLU A 50 3.32 -7.47 6.36
N ASN A 51 2.15 -7.53 5.74
CA ASN A 51 1.80 -8.60 4.80
C ASN A 51 2.69 -8.61 3.56
N GLY A 52 3.01 -7.42 3.04
CA GLY A 52 3.86 -7.25 1.86
C GLY A 52 5.28 -7.79 2.07
N LEU A 53 5.89 -7.50 3.22
CA LEU A 53 7.19 -8.07 3.60
C LEU A 53 7.08 -9.56 3.92
N GLY A 54 6.04 -9.94 4.67
CA GLY A 54 5.90 -11.26 5.27
C GLY A 54 6.81 -11.44 6.49
N THR A 55 6.47 -12.41 7.34
CA THR A 55 7.09 -12.62 8.66
C THR A 55 8.60 -12.84 8.61
N THR A 56 9.09 -13.66 7.68
CA THR A 56 10.52 -13.96 7.55
C THR A 56 11.34 -12.72 7.22
N CYS A 57 10.96 -11.96 6.20
CA CYS A 57 11.69 -10.77 5.80
C CYS A 57 11.48 -9.60 6.76
N GLY A 58 10.26 -9.44 7.29
CA GLY A 58 9.99 -8.45 8.33
C GLY A 58 10.87 -8.66 9.56
N SER A 59 11.01 -9.91 10.03
CA SER A 59 11.89 -10.26 11.15
C SER A 59 13.37 -9.97 10.85
N SER A 60 13.86 -10.37 9.67
CA SER A 60 15.25 -10.11 9.26
C SER A 60 15.57 -8.61 9.18
N ILE A 61 14.67 -7.80 8.61
CA ILE A 61 14.84 -6.35 8.50
C ILE A 61 14.76 -5.70 9.88
N TYR A 62 13.80 -6.11 10.70
CA TYR A 62 13.66 -5.64 12.08
C TYR A 62 14.94 -5.91 12.90
N GLN A 63 15.50 -7.12 12.82
CA GLN A 63 16.76 -7.45 13.52
C GLN A 63 17.92 -6.59 13.01
N HIS A 64 17.99 -6.32 11.72
CA HIS A 64 19.01 -5.48 11.13
C HIS A 64 18.91 -4.01 11.61
N VAL A 65 17.70 -3.47 11.72
CA VAL A 65 17.47 -2.05 12.09
C VAL A 65 17.51 -1.82 13.60
N PHE A 66 16.88 -2.69 14.39
CA PHE A 66 16.67 -2.47 15.83
C PHE A 66 17.68 -3.19 16.73
N GLU A 67 18.40 -4.17 16.20
CA GLU A 67 19.32 -5.01 16.95
C GLU A 67 20.70 -5.00 16.29
N SER A 68 21.47 -6.07 16.46
CA SER A 68 22.76 -6.30 15.79
C SER A 68 22.60 -7.45 14.79
N GLY A 69 21.64 -7.31 13.89
CA GLY A 69 21.26 -8.35 12.94
C GLY A 69 22.28 -8.57 11.81
N LYS A 70 22.18 -9.74 11.17
CA LYS A 70 22.92 -10.08 9.94
C LYS A 70 22.47 -9.16 8.78
N GLU A 71 23.25 -9.15 7.69
CA GLU A 71 22.82 -8.52 6.45
C GLU A 71 21.46 -9.07 5.98
N VAL A 72 20.64 -8.17 5.45
CA VAL A 72 19.35 -8.53 4.85
C VAL A 72 19.62 -9.27 3.54
N SER A 73 18.96 -10.40 3.32
CA SER A 73 19.14 -11.19 2.10
C SER A 73 18.66 -10.42 0.86
N LYS A 74 19.21 -10.75 -0.33
CA LYS A 74 18.78 -10.16 -1.60
C LYS A 74 17.27 -10.32 -1.84
N GLU A 75 16.70 -11.47 -1.50
CA GLU A 75 15.25 -11.72 -1.61
C GLU A 75 14.46 -10.75 -0.72
N CYS A 76 14.86 -10.60 0.54
CA CYS A 76 14.18 -9.70 1.46
C CYS A 76 14.37 -8.23 1.06
N CYS A 77 15.52 -7.86 0.49
CA CYS A 77 15.72 -6.55 -0.10
C CYS A 77 14.80 -6.32 -1.31
N SER A 78 14.63 -7.30 -2.22
CA SER A 78 13.69 -7.18 -3.34
C SER A 78 12.24 -7.03 -2.85
N ARG A 79 11.83 -7.72 -1.77
CA ARG A 79 10.51 -7.52 -1.16
C ARG A 79 10.38 -6.14 -0.51
N LEU A 80 11.42 -5.67 0.19
CA LEU A 80 11.45 -4.34 0.76
C LEU A 80 11.29 -3.25 -0.32
N MET A 81 11.97 -3.40 -1.45
CA MET A 81 11.81 -2.50 -2.61
C MET A 81 10.39 -2.57 -3.19
N THR A 82 9.75 -3.72 -3.12
CA THR A 82 8.38 -3.93 -3.64
C THR A 82 7.30 -3.28 -2.78
N VAL A 83 7.48 -3.26 -1.46
CA VAL A 83 6.57 -2.56 -0.53
C VAL A 83 6.86 -1.07 -0.41
N GLY A 84 8.09 -0.65 -0.71
CA GLY A 84 8.48 0.76 -0.79
C GLY A 84 9.02 1.34 0.53
N LYS A 85 9.63 2.52 0.42
CA LYS A 85 10.29 3.21 1.56
C LYS A 85 9.27 3.62 2.61
N ASP A 86 8.10 4.09 2.20
CA ASP A 86 7.07 4.52 3.14
C ASP A 86 6.64 3.39 4.08
N CYS A 87 6.55 2.15 3.57
CA CYS A 87 6.29 0.99 4.42
C CYS A 87 7.44 0.69 5.39
N HIS A 88 8.68 0.78 4.92
CA HIS A 88 9.88 0.60 5.76
C HIS A 88 9.91 1.61 6.90
N ASP A 89 9.71 2.89 6.58
CA ASP A 89 9.70 4.00 7.53
C ASP A 89 8.52 3.88 8.51
N LEU A 90 7.32 3.54 8.02
CA LEU A 90 6.12 3.36 8.86
C LEU A 90 6.31 2.25 9.90
N LEU A 91 6.86 1.10 9.49
CA LEU A 91 7.13 -0.02 10.40
C LEU A 91 8.15 0.38 11.47
N THR A 92 9.18 1.13 11.09
CA THR A 92 10.18 1.67 12.01
C THR A 92 9.57 2.68 12.98
N GLU A 93 8.79 3.64 12.48
CA GLU A 93 8.12 4.67 13.27
C GLU A 93 7.19 4.06 14.32
N VAL A 94 6.29 3.16 13.90
CA VAL A 94 5.36 2.46 14.80
C VAL A 94 6.12 1.69 15.89
N THR A 95 7.22 1.03 15.54
CA THR A 95 8.03 0.28 16.50
C THR A 95 8.71 1.20 17.52
N ILE A 96 9.27 2.33 17.07
CA ILE A 96 9.88 3.36 17.94
C ILE A 96 8.85 3.88 18.96
N VAL A 97 7.66 4.24 18.47
CA VAL A 97 6.55 4.78 19.27
C VAL A 97 6.04 3.73 20.26
N TYR A 98 5.76 2.52 19.79
CA TYR A 98 5.25 1.42 20.63
C TYR A 98 6.22 1.07 21.75
N LYS A 99 7.53 0.99 21.44
CA LYS A 99 8.57 0.70 22.44
C LYS A 99 8.95 1.88 23.32
N ARG A 100 8.37 3.08 23.10
CA ARG A 100 8.70 4.33 23.79
C ARG A 100 10.21 4.60 23.78
N THR A 101 10.82 4.44 22.60
CA THR A 101 12.27 4.50 22.47
C THR A 101 12.79 5.91 22.75
N PRO A 102 13.82 6.09 23.61
CA PRO A 102 14.40 7.41 23.88
C PRO A 102 14.94 8.09 22.62
N GLU A 103 14.85 9.42 22.54
CA GLU A 103 15.19 10.20 21.34
C GLU A 103 16.60 9.89 20.79
N LYS A 104 17.60 9.81 21.67
CA LYS A 104 18.99 9.47 21.28
C LYS A 104 19.06 8.12 20.57
N LYS A 105 18.34 7.11 21.06
CA LYS A 105 18.29 5.77 20.47
C LYS A 105 17.42 5.74 19.22
N ALA A 106 16.35 6.54 19.17
CA ALA A 106 15.53 6.69 17.97
C ALA A 106 16.33 7.26 16.80
N LYS A 107 17.21 8.24 17.03
CA LYS A 107 18.13 8.77 16.00
C LYS A 107 19.05 7.70 15.43
N GLU A 108 19.62 6.83 16.28
CA GLU A 108 20.44 5.71 15.84
C GLU A 108 19.64 4.70 15.00
N ILE A 109 18.40 4.39 15.43
CA ILE A 109 17.51 3.49 14.69
C ILE A 109 17.16 4.06 13.33
N TRP A 110 16.83 5.36 13.24
CA TRP A 110 16.55 6.01 11.95
C TRP A 110 17.76 5.98 11.02
N TYR A 111 18.97 6.20 11.54
CA TYR A 111 20.19 6.03 10.75
C TYR A 111 20.34 4.59 10.22
N LYS A 112 20.08 3.57 11.06
CA LYS A 112 20.11 2.15 10.62
C LYS A 112 19.00 1.84 9.62
N ASN A 113 17.81 2.42 9.80
CA ASN A 113 16.67 2.29 8.89
C ASN A 113 17.04 2.78 7.48
N ASP A 114 17.59 4.00 7.39
CA ASP A 114 18.00 4.57 6.11
C ASP A 114 19.17 3.79 5.49
N LYS A 115 20.15 3.38 6.31
CA LYS A 115 21.26 2.53 5.83
C LYS A 115 20.75 1.20 5.27
N ALA A 116 19.81 0.53 5.94
CA ALA A 116 19.22 -0.72 5.46
C ALA A 116 18.51 -0.54 4.12
N TRP A 117 17.81 0.58 3.94
CA TRP A 117 17.18 0.94 2.67
C TRP A 117 18.22 1.13 1.56
N GLU A 118 19.28 1.90 1.81
CA GLU A 118 20.36 2.12 0.84
C GLU A 118 21.11 0.84 0.48
N ASP A 119 21.39 -0.02 1.47
CA ASP A 119 22.06 -1.30 1.26
C ASP A 119 21.17 -2.26 0.46
N CYS A 120 19.86 -2.28 0.73
CA CYS A 120 18.90 -3.05 -0.05
C CYS A 120 18.71 -2.53 -1.47
N LYS A 121 18.75 -1.22 -1.71
CA LYS A 121 18.74 -0.67 -3.08
C LYS A 121 19.91 -1.17 -3.92
N LYS A 122 21.09 -1.35 -3.31
CA LYS A 122 22.30 -1.83 -4.01
C LYS A 122 22.30 -3.34 -4.23
N SER A 123 21.70 -4.10 -3.30
CA SER A 123 21.81 -5.56 -3.25
C SER A 123 20.57 -6.31 -3.72
N ALA A 124 19.41 -5.66 -3.77
CA ALA A 124 18.21 -6.23 -4.35
C ALA A 124 18.52 -6.67 -5.78
N ALA A 125 18.07 -7.88 -6.13
CA ALA A 125 17.88 -8.19 -7.55
C ALA A 125 16.96 -7.11 -8.14
N PRO A 126 17.15 -6.68 -9.40
CA PRO A 126 16.31 -5.67 -10.02
C PRO A 126 14.86 -5.94 -9.66
N SER A 127 14.26 -5.06 -8.87
CA SER A 127 12.85 -5.23 -8.53
C SER A 127 12.11 -5.13 -9.84
N PRO A 128 11.34 -6.16 -10.25
CA PRO A 128 10.58 -6.07 -11.48
C PRO A 128 9.64 -4.85 -11.44
N ARG A 129 9.18 -4.45 -10.24
CA ARG A 129 8.30 -3.30 -10.00
C ARG A 129 8.96 -1.91 -10.17
N GLY A 130 10.29 -1.85 -10.06
CA GLY A 130 11.05 -0.61 -10.09
C GLY A 130 11.86 -0.37 -11.37
N SER A 131 11.87 -1.33 -12.31
CA SER A 131 12.60 -1.16 -13.55
C SER A 131 11.91 -0.12 -14.43
N ASN A 132 12.72 0.73 -15.10
CA ASN A 132 12.20 1.63 -16.14
C ASN A 132 11.46 0.84 -17.22
N GLU A 133 11.89 -0.40 -17.47
CA GLU A 133 11.26 -1.34 -18.37
C GLU A 133 9.81 -1.66 -17.96
N LEU A 134 9.55 -2.06 -16.72
CA LEU A 134 8.17 -2.32 -16.27
C LEU A 134 7.32 -1.06 -16.35
N LYS A 135 7.83 0.08 -15.88
CA LYS A 135 7.11 1.36 -15.98
C LYS A 135 6.73 1.69 -17.43
N ASN A 136 7.63 1.44 -18.38
CA ASN A 136 7.36 1.66 -19.79
C ASN A 136 6.28 0.70 -20.31
N CYS A 137 6.31 -0.56 -19.92
CA CYS A 137 5.26 -1.53 -20.25
C CYS A 137 3.90 -1.12 -19.67
N GLU A 138 3.84 -0.74 -18.39
CA GLU A 138 2.61 -0.29 -17.72
C GLU A 138 2.04 0.97 -18.40
N ASN A 139 2.90 1.95 -18.68
CA ASN A 139 2.50 3.20 -19.32
C ASN A 139 2.03 2.99 -20.77
N GLY A 140 2.74 2.15 -21.54
CA GLY A 140 2.39 1.85 -22.93
C GLY A 140 1.04 1.13 -23.04
N LEU A 141 0.76 0.23 -22.11
CA LEU A 141 -0.53 -0.46 -22.06
C LEU A 141 -1.65 0.48 -21.59
N GLY A 142 -1.36 1.29 -20.57
CA GLY A 142 -2.31 2.19 -19.92
C GLY A 142 -3.28 1.46 -18.98
N VAL A 143 -3.77 2.19 -17.98
CA VAL A 143 -4.54 1.63 -16.85
C VAL A 143 -5.77 0.83 -17.30
N LYS A 144 -6.54 1.34 -18.26
CA LYS A 144 -7.77 0.70 -18.75
C LYS A 144 -7.48 -0.67 -19.40
N CYS A 145 -6.51 -0.72 -20.30
CA CYS A 145 -6.16 -1.96 -21.00
C CYS A 145 -5.42 -2.94 -20.11
N GLY A 146 -4.50 -2.45 -19.27
CA GLY A 146 -3.83 -3.27 -18.27
C GLY A 146 -4.83 -3.97 -17.34
N HIS A 147 -5.89 -3.28 -16.93
CA HIS A 147 -6.94 -3.88 -16.12
C HIS A 147 -7.72 -4.98 -16.86
N LEU A 148 -8.09 -4.79 -18.13
CA LEU A 148 -8.81 -5.82 -18.91
C LEU A 148 -7.94 -7.06 -19.15
N ILE A 149 -6.67 -6.86 -19.53
CA ILE A 149 -5.72 -7.95 -19.75
C ILE A 149 -5.46 -8.70 -18.44
N TYR A 150 -5.27 -7.98 -17.33
CA TYR A 150 -5.15 -8.59 -16.00
C TYR A 150 -6.38 -9.46 -15.67
N GLN A 151 -7.58 -8.96 -15.94
CA GLN A 151 -8.81 -9.74 -15.70
C GLN A 151 -8.87 -10.98 -16.58
N HIS A 152 -8.40 -10.92 -17.83
CA HIS A 152 -8.36 -12.09 -18.69
C HIS A 152 -7.35 -13.13 -18.19
N VAL A 153 -6.11 -12.71 -17.96
CA VAL A 153 -5.01 -13.60 -17.58
C VAL A 153 -5.19 -14.20 -16.18
N PHE A 154 -5.64 -13.40 -15.20
CA PHE A 154 -5.66 -13.81 -13.79
C PHE A 154 -7.05 -14.13 -13.25
N LYS A 155 -8.13 -13.73 -13.94
CA LYS A 155 -9.51 -13.96 -13.51
C LYS A 155 -10.33 -14.74 -14.53
N SER A 156 -9.73 -15.17 -15.64
CA SER A 156 -10.38 -15.97 -16.70
C SER A 156 -11.60 -15.29 -17.32
N LYS A 157 -11.62 -13.95 -17.41
CA LYS A 157 -12.67 -13.20 -18.10
C LYS A 157 -12.29 -12.97 -19.57
N LYS A 158 -13.19 -13.17 -20.52
CA LYS A 158 -12.80 -13.20 -21.95
C LYS A 158 -12.72 -11.85 -22.67
N GLU A 159 -13.02 -10.74 -22.02
CA GLU A 159 -13.20 -9.47 -22.73
C GLU A 159 -11.92 -8.63 -22.77
N VAL A 160 -11.21 -8.70 -23.90
CA VAL A 160 -10.18 -7.71 -24.29
C VAL A 160 -10.70 -6.99 -25.53
N SER A 161 -10.64 -5.66 -25.56
CA SER A 161 -11.09 -4.90 -26.73
C SER A 161 -10.00 -4.88 -27.82
N LYS A 162 -10.41 -4.75 -29.09
CA LYS A 162 -9.50 -4.50 -30.23
C LYS A 162 -8.51 -3.36 -29.98
N GLU A 163 -8.96 -2.28 -29.32
CA GLU A 163 -8.08 -1.17 -28.94
C GLU A 163 -6.97 -1.64 -27.98
N CYS A 164 -7.33 -2.44 -26.97
CA CYS A 164 -6.37 -2.96 -26.01
C CYS A 164 -5.46 -4.02 -26.62
N CYS A 165 -5.95 -4.84 -27.55
CA CYS A 165 -5.10 -5.74 -28.33
C CYS A 165 -4.05 -4.98 -29.15
N ARG A 166 -4.43 -3.91 -29.86
CA ARG A 166 -3.46 -3.07 -30.59
C ARG A 166 -2.39 -2.47 -29.68
N ARG A 167 -2.77 -2.00 -28.49
CA ARG A 167 -1.81 -1.49 -27.49
C ARG A 167 -0.90 -2.60 -26.97
N LEU A 168 -1.45 -3.77 -26.67
CA LEU A 168 -0.70 -4.93 -26.21
C LEU A 168 0.35 -5.38 -27.24
N LEU A 169 -0.06 -5.50 -28.51
CA LEU A 169 0.86 -5.80 -29.61
C LEU A 169 1.92 -4.71 -29.77
N SER A 170 1.54 -3.44 -29.62
CA SER A 170 2.46 -2.30 -29.75
C SER A 170 3.54 -2.26 -28.66
N ILE A 171 3.26 -2.72 -27.43
CA ILE A 171 4.27 -2.80 -26.37
C ILE A 171 5.11 -4.08 -26.44
N GLY A 172 4.65 -5.07 -27.23
CA GLY A 172 5.40 -6.31 -27.49
C GLY A 172 5.15 -7.42 -26.47
N LYS A 173 5.50 -8.65 -26.87
CA LYS A 173 5.28 -9.86 -26.05
C LYS A 173 6.10 -9.81 -24.77
N ASP A 174 7.34 -9.33 -24.85
CA ASP A 174 8.22 -9.22 -23.70
C ASP A 174 7.61 -8.37 -22.58
N CYS A 175 6.95 -7.25 -22.93
CA CYS A 175 6.24 -6.43 -21.97
C CYS A 175 5.02 -7.15 -21.36
N HIS A 176 4.26 -7.88 -22.17
CA HIS A 176 3.11 -8.67 -21.69
C HIS A 176 3.55 -9.76 -20.70
N ASP A 177 4.59 -10.50 -21.07
CA ASP A 177 5.17 -11.56 -20.26
C ASP A 177 5.76 -11.00 -18.96
N LEU A 178 6.49 -9.88 -19.03
CA LEU A 178 7.03 -9.19 -17.86
C LEU A 178 5.93 -8.78 -16.88
N LEU A 179 4.87 -8.12 -17.35
CA LEU A 179 3.73 -7.69 -16.52
C LEU A 179 3.07 -8.89 -15.80
N THR A 180 2.96 -10.02 -16.49
CA THR A 180 2.44 -11.28 -15.93
C THR A 180 3.40 -11.88 -14.90
N GLU A 181 4.69 -11.99 -15.21
CA GLU A 181 5.71 -12.54 -14.33
C GLU A 181 5.80 -11.77 -13.01
N VAL A 182 5.89 -10.44 -13.07
CA VAL A 182 5.92 -9.57 -11.88
C VAL A 182 4.70 -9.85 -10.99
N THR A 183 3.55 -10.05 -11.60
CA THR A 183 2.29 -10.28 -10.89
C THR A 183 2.25 -11.65 -10.21
N ILE A 184 2.73 -12.72 -10.88
CA ILE A 184 2.86 -14.07 -10.32
C ILE A 184 3.77 -14.05 -9.09
N VAL A 185 4.96 -13.44 -9.23
CA VAL A 185 5.96 -13.31 -8.16
C VAL A 185 5.38 -12.52 -7.00
N TYR A 186 4.75 -11.37 -7.27
CA TYR A 186 4.16 -10.53 -6.24
C TYR A 186 3.06 -11.23 -5.45
N LYS A 187 2.17 -11.96 -6.13
CA LYS A 187 1.07 -12.69 -5.49
C LYS A 187 1.51 -14.01 -4.85
N ARG A 188 2.79 -14.39 -4.97
CA ARG A 188 3.36 -15.64 -4.44
C ARG A 188 2.55 -16.86 -4.87
N LEU A 189 2.20 -16.91 -6.15
CA LEU A 189 1.40 -18.01 -6.68
C LEU A 189 2.23 -19.29 -6.72
N THR A 190 1.59 -20.41 -6.43
CA THR A 190 2.23 -21.73 -6.53
C THR A 190 2.55 -22.06 -7.99
N GLU A 191 3.52 -22.94 -8.22
CA GLU A 191 3.89 -23.38 -9.58
C GLU A 191 2.69 -23.87 -10.40
N LYS A 192 1.76 -24.58 -9.75
CA LYS A 192 0.53 -25.04 -10.40
C LYS A 192 -0.30 -23.87 -10.93
N HIS A 193 -0.56 -22.86 -10.09
CA HIS A 193 -1.31 -21.68 -10.53
C HIS A 193 -0.54 -20.85 -11.56
N ALA A 194 0.78 -20.77 -11.43
CA ALA A 194 1.63 -20.06 -12.40
C ALA A 194 1.53 -20.69 -13.80
N LYS A 195 1.54 -22.03 -13.91
CA LYS A 195 1.36 -22.72 -15.20
C LYS A 195 0.03 -22.38 -15.88
N GLU A 196 -1.07 -22.38 -15.11
CA GLU A 196 -2.39 -22.01 -15.65
C GLU A 196 -2.45 -20.54 -16.09
N ILE A 197 -1.73 -19.65 -15.39
CA ILE A 197 -1.65 -18.24 -15.74
C ILE A 197 -0.83 -18.02 -17.00
N TRP A 198 0.32 -18.69 -17.14
CA TRP A 198 1.13 -18.62 -18.36
C TRP A 198 0.37 -19.10 -19.59
N HIS A 199 -0.38 -20.21 -19.47
CA HIS A 199 -1.25 -20.66 -20.54
C HIS A 199 -2.28 -19.60 -20.95
N ARG A 200 -2.90 -18.89 -19.99
CA ARG A 200 -3.84 -17.79 -20.31
C ARG A 200 -3.14 -16.56 -20.86
N ASN A 201 -1.93 -16.26 -20.39
CA ASN A 201 -1.09 -15.18 -20.88
C ASN A 201 -0.81 -15.35 -22.38
N ASP A 202 -0.35 -16.53 -22.78
CA ASP A 202 -0.05 -16.83 -24.17
C ASP A 202 -1.31 -16.82 -25.04
N LYS A 203 -2.41 -17.37 -24.52
CA LYS A 203 -3.71 -17.34 -25.20
C LYS A 203 -4.20 -15.92 -25.50
N VAL A 204 -4.07 -14.98 -24.57
CA VAL A 204 -4.44 -13.57 -24.80
C VAL A 204 -3.56 -12.94 -25.88
N TRP A 205 -2.28 -13.28 -25.89
CA TRP A 205 -1.35 -12.79 -26.91
C TRP A 205 -1.75 -13.29 -28.31
N GLU A 206 -1.99 -14.59 -28.44
CA GLU A 206 -2.45 -15.24 -29.67
C GLU A 206 -3.79 -14.65 -30.17
N GLU A 207 -4.79 -14.53 -29.28
CA GLU A 207 -6.09 -13.92 -29.62
C GLU A 207 -5.94 -12.49 -30.14
N CYS A 208 -5.05 -11.69 -29.56
CA CYS A 208 -4.81 -10.33 -30.02
C CYS A 208 -4.08 -10.24 -31.37
N GLN A 209 -3.34 -11.27 -31.78
CA GLN A 209 -2.70 -11.32 -33.10
C GLN A 209 -3.71 -11.56 -34.23
N GLU A 210 -4.86 -12.16 -33.91
CA GLU A 210 -5.90 -12.54 -34.86
C GLU A 210 -7.00 -11.45 -35.04
N ASP A 211 -6.96 -10.36 -34.25
CA ASP A 211 -8.06 -9.39 -34.04
C ASP A 211 -7.95 -8.06 -34.81
#